data_AF-A0A934MBQ7-F1
#
_entry.id   AF-A0A934MBQ7-F1
#
_cell.length_a   1.000
_cell.length_b   1.000
_cell.length_c   1.000
_cell.angle_alpha   90.00
_cell.angle_beta   90.00
_cell.angle_gamma   90.00
#
_symmetry.space_group_name_H-M   'P 1'
#
loop_
_entity.id
_entity.type
_entity.pdbx_description
1 polymer ?
#
loop_
_entity_poly.entity_id
_entity_poly.type
_entity_poly.pdbx_seq_one_letter_code
_entity_poly.pdbx_strand_id
1 'polypeptide(L)'
;MDIHDKREAIDVRAATLAGSAFEDVNLSNSTFTNVNLSVASISRANLSNARIEDANLSNAVFTNVNLSNVRIDNAQLAGMRINGIAVSDLLAAYTAQAARSPAEG
;
A
#
# COMPACT_ATOMS: atom_id res chain seq x y z
N MET A 1 21.40 1.39 -28.56
CA MET A 1 20.73 2.58 -27.99
C MET A 1 20.44 2.22 -26.53
N ASP A 2 21.45 2.39 -25.68
CA ASP A 2 21.35 2.09 -24.25
C ASP A 2 20.76 3.29 -23.53
N ILE A 3 19.56 3.10 -22.99
CA ILE A 3 18.94 4.08 -22.11
C ILE A 3 19.45 3.79 -20.69
N HIS A 4 20.52 4.47 -20.30
CA HIS A 4 20.82 4.70 -18.88
C HIS A 4 20.01 5.91 -18.41
N ASP A 5 18.81 5.71 -17.89
CA ASP A 5 18.25 6.68 -16.94
C ASP A 5 17.26 6.03 -15.97
N LYS A 6 17.80 5.65 -14.80
CA LYS A 6 17.05 5.26 -13.61
C LYS A 6 16.27 6.46 -13.09
N ARG A 7 14.96 6.30 -12.93
CA ARG A 7 14.07 7.04 -12.01
C ARG A 7 12.70 6.33 -12.13
N GLU A 8 11.93 6.00 -11.08
CA GLU A 8 11.65 6.77 -9.87
C GLU A 8 11.15 5.82 -8.76
N ALA A 9 12.07 5.18 -8.03
CA ALA A 9 11.74 4.94 -6.63
C ALA A 9 11.64 6.32 -6.00
N ILE A 10 10.42 6.75 -5.68
CA ILE A 10 10.20 8.05 -5.06
C ILE A 10 10.34 7.86 -3.55
N ASP A 11 11.01 8.80 -2.93
CA ASP A 11 11.14 8.87 -1.49
C ASP A 11 10.33 10.05 -0.98
N VAL A 12 9.15 9.76 -0.43
CA VAL A 12 8.22 10.75 0.07
C VAL A 12 8.27 10.74 1.58
N ARG A 13 8.63 11.89 2.17
CA ARG A 13 8.73 12.04 3.62
C ARG A 13 7.89 13.21 4.12
N ALA A 14 7.22 13.01 5.26
CA ALA A 14 6.53 14.08 5.99
C ALA A 14 5.55 14.90 5.11
N ALA A 15 4.87 14.23 4.18
CA ALA A 15 4.02 14.87 3.19
C ALA A 15 2.53 14.60 3.44
N THR A 16 1.69 15.60 3.17
CA THR A 16 0.24 15.45 3.16
C THR A 16 -0.24 15.24 1.72
N LEU A 17 -0.74 14.04 1.45
CA LEU A 17 -1.28 13.57 0.18
C LEU A 17 -2.75 13.12 0.33
N ALA A 18 -3.43 13.59 1.38
CA ALA A 18 -4.81 13.20 1.66
C ALA A 18 -5.74 13.56 0.50
N GLY A 19 -6.64 12.63 0.13
CA GLY A 19 -7.57 12.79 -0.98
C GLY A 19 -6.92 12.82 -2.37
N SER A 20 -5.60 12.59 -2.49
CA SER A 20 -4.92 12.59 -3.78
C SER A 20 -5.35 11.40 -4.65
N ALA A 21 -5.31 11.59 -5.96
CA ALA A 21 -5.56 10.54 -6.94
C ALA A 21 -4.25 10.15 -7.62
N PHE A 22 -3.94 8.85 -7.61
CA PHE A 22 -2.82 8.25 -8.31
C PHE A 22 -3.40 7.23 -9.30
N GLU A 23 -3.35 7.53 -10.59
CA GLU A 23 -3.94 6.72 -11.65
C GLU A 23 -2.89 6.39 -12.70
N ASP A 24 -2.77 5.12 -13.06
CA ASP A 24 -1.81 4.63 -14.08
C ASP A 24 -0.34 5.01 -13.80
N VAL A 25 0.06 5.04 -12.53
CA VAL A 25 1.42 5.41 -12.10
C VAL A 25 2.30 4.19 -11.76
N ASN A 26 3.60 4.32 -12.03
CA ASN A 26 4.60 3.38 -11.53
C ASN A 26 5.27 3.94 -10.26
N LEU A 27 4.95 3.34 -9.11
CA LEU A 27 5.52 3.65 -7.80
C LEU A 27 6.31 2.46 -7.23
N SER A 28 6.79 1.57 -8.10
CA SER A 28 7.54 0.39 -7.65
C SER A 28 8.86 0.79 -6.99
N ASN A 29 9.22 0.05 -5.93
CA ASN A 29 10.39 0.29 -5.10
C ASN A 29 10.40 1.66 -4.37
N SER A 30 9.29 2.42 -4.39
CA SER A 30 9.17 3.70 -3.69
C SER A 30 9.05 3.52 -2.17
N THR A 31 9.41 4.56 -1.43
CA THR A 31 9.29 4.62 0.04
C THR A 31 8.44 5.83 0.43
N PHE A 32 7.47 5.60 1.30
CA PHE A 32 6.60 6.62 1.87
C PHE A 32 6.73 6.57 3.38
N THR A 33 7.35 7.58 3.99
CA THR A 33 7.59 7.61 5.45
C THR A 33 6.90 8.82 6.08
N ASN A 34 6.12 8.60 7.14
CA ASN A 34 5.41 9.65 7.85
C ASN A 34 4.52 10.50 6.91
N VAL A 35 3.73 9.83 6.06
CA VAL A 35 2.86 10.50 5.08
C VAL A 35 1.39 10.38 5.46
N ASN A 36 0.59 11.38 5.08
CA ASN A 36 -0.86 11.29 5.15
C ASN A 36 -1.44 10.98 3.77
N LEU A 37 -1.89 9.74 3.55
CA LEU A 37 -2.58 9.25 2.36
C LEU A 37 -4.07 8.98 2.64
N SER A 38 -4.64 9.58 3.70
CA SER A 38 -6.05 9.34 4.05
C SER A 38 -6.97 9.72 2.90
N VAL A 39 -7.97 8.89 2.60
CA VAL A 39 -8.93 9.12 1.51
C VAL A 39 -8.28 9.14 0.11
N ALA A 40 -7.01 8.77 -0.03
CA ALA A 40 -6.37 8.71 -1.34
C ALA A 40 -7.00 7.62 -2.22
N SER A 41 -7.08 7.87 -3.52
CA SER A 41 -7.49 6.89 -4.53
C SER A 41 -6.27 6.48 -5.34
N ILE A 42 -5.88 5.21 -5.25
CA ILE A 42 -4.76 4.63 -5.98
C ILE A 42 -5.33 3.57 -6.92
N SER A 43 -5.26 3.81 -8.22
CA SER A 43 -5.84 2.91 -9.22
C SER A 43 -4.88 2.58 -10.35
N ARG A 44 -4.89 1.32 -10.78
CA ARG A 44 -4.03 0.83 -11.88
C ARG A 44 -2.53 1.16 -11.68
N ALA A 45 -2.11 1.22 -10.42
CA ALA A 45 -0.76 1.59 -10.04
C ALA A 45 0.11 0.36 -9.81
N ASN A 46 1.42 0.51 -10.03
CA ASN A 46 2.41 -0.48 -9.63
C ASN A 46 3.08 -0.05 -8.33
N LEU A 47 2.80 -0.73 -7.21
CA LEU A 47 3.48 -0.51 -5.92
C LEU A 47 4.44 -1.64 -5.57
N SER A 48 4.85 -2.47 -6.52
CA SER A 48 5.69 -3.64 -6.21
C SER A 48 6.96 -3.25 -5.45
N ASN A 49 7.28 -3.99 -4.39
CA ASN A 49 8.40 -3.74 -3.47
C ASN A 49 8.38 -2.36 -2.77
N ALA A 50 7.25 -1.63 -2.76
CA ALA A 50 7.16 -0.36 -2.05
C ALA A 50 7.16 -0.55 -0.53
N ARG A 51 7.66 0.46 0.18
CA ARG A 51 7.60 0.55 1.65
C ARG A 51 6.74 1.73 2.07
N ILE A 52 5.75 1.49 2.92
CA ILE A 52 4.89 2.51 3.48
C ILE A 52 5.01 2.41 5.00
N GLU A 53 5.64 3.40 5.62
CA GLU A 53 6.03 3.39 7.03
C GLU A 53 5.45 4.62 7.73
N ASP A 54 4.90 4.43 8.93
CA ASP A 54 4.33 5.50 9.76
C ASP A 54 3.28 6.34 9.01
N ALA A 55 2.45 5.71 8.18
CA ALA A 55 1.53 6.41 7.28
C ALA A 55 0.07 6.39 7.74
N ASN A 56 -0.69 7.43 7.42
CA ASN A 56 -2.15 7.39 7.52
C ASN A 56 -2.76 6.95 6.19
N LEU A 57 -3.31 5.73 6.12
CA LEU A 57 -4.03 5.17 4.96
C LEU A 57 -5.54 5.08 5.22
N SER A 58 -6.06 5.78 6.22
CA SER A 58 -7.46 5.68 6.60
C SER A 58 -8.37 6.06 5.44
N ASN A 59 -9.34 5.20 5.13
CA ASN A 59 -10.27 5.32 4.00
C ASN A 59 -9.60 5.40 2.61
N ALA A 60 -8.31 5.07 2.48
CA ALA A 60 -7.67 5.00 1.18
C ALA A 60 -8.22 3.80 0.38
N VAL A 61 -8.33 3.97 -0.94
CA VAL A 61 -8.90 2.97 -1.85
C VAL A 61 -7.85 2.59 -2.88
N PHE A 62 -7.53 1.30 -2.92
CA PHE A 62 -6.56 0.69 -3.82
C PHE A 62 -7.33 -0.21 -4.79
N THR A 63 -7.33 0.10 -6.09
CA THR A 63 -8.07 -0.65 -7.10
C THR A 63 -7.17 -1.05 -8.27
N ASN A 64 -7.11 -2.34 -8.59
CA ASN A 64 -6.25 -2.88 -9.64
C ASN A 64 -4.76 -2.50 -9.44
N VAL A 65 -4.29 -2.57 -8.19
CA VAL A 65 -2.92 -2.19 -7.82
C VAL A 65 -2.05 -3.43 -7.68
N ASN A 66 -0.83 -3.39 -8.22
CA ASN A 66 0.17 -4.41 -7.93
C ASN A 66 0.78 -4.17 -6.54
N LEU A 67 0.44 -5.03 -5.58
CA LEU A 67 0.91 -4.98 -4.19
C LEU A 67 1.99 -6.04 -3.88
N SER A 68 2.59 -6.66 -4.90
CA SER A 68 3.61 -7.71 -4.70
C SER A 68 4.77 -7.19 -3.86
N ASN A 69 5.11 -7.89 -2.77
CA ASN A 69 6.18 -7.55 -1.82
C ASN A 69 6.05 -6.15 -1.19
N VAL A 70 4.85 -5.56 -1.17
CA VAL A 70 4.63 -4.31 -0.45
C VAL A 70 4.77 -4.55 1.05
N ARG A 71 5.43 -3.62 1.73
CA ARG A 71 5.45 -3.56 3.19
C ARG A 71 4.69 -2.33 3.67
N ILE A 72 3.76 -2.53 4.59
CA ILE A 72 3.02 -1.47 5.26
C ILE A 72 3.22 -1.65 6.76
N ASP A 73 4.03 -0.80 7.37
CA ASP A 73 4.36 -0.85 8.79
C ASP A 73 3.88 0.42 9.51
N ASN A 74 3.44 0.27 10.77
CA ASN A 74 2.98 1.36 11.62
C ASN A 74 1.92 2.27 10.97
N ALA A 75 1.07 1.73 10.11
CA ALA A 75 0.09 2.52 9.38
C ALA A 75 -1.31 2.50 10.01
N GLN A 76 -2.04 3.59 9.88
CA GLN A 76 -3.47 3.64 10.20
C GLN A 76 -4.27 3.12 9.00
N LEU A 77 -4.97 1.99 9.16
CA LEU A 77 -5.66 1.28 8.06
C LEU A 77 -7.20 1.35 8.16
N ALA A 78 -7.74 2.16 9.07
CA ALA A 78 -9.18 2.21 9.33
C ALA A 78 -9.96 2.58 8.05
N GLY A 79 -10.85 1.70 7.60
CA GLY A 79 -11.64 1.91 6.38
C GLY A 79 -10.88 1.75 5.05
N MET A 80 -9.58 1.43 5.09
CA MET A 80 -8.79 1.16 3.87
C MET A 80 -9.38 -0.02 3.11
N ARG A 81 -9.44 0.09 1.78
CA ARG A 81 -9.98 -0.94 0.90
C ARG A 81 -9.00 -1.31 -0.21
N ILE A 82 -8.91 -2.62 -0.49
CA ILE A 82 -8.19 -3.18 -1.64
C ILE A 82 -9.20 -3.92 -2.51
N ASN A 83 -9.38 -3.48 -3.76
CA ASN A 83 -10.37 -4.00 -4.71
C ASN A 83 -11.78 -4.10 -4.09
N GLY A 84 -12.16 -3.08 -3.32
CA GLY A 84 -13.46 -3.00 -2.64
C GLY A 84 -13.56 -3.76 -1.31
N ILE A 85 -12.60 -4.62 -0.98
CA ILE A 85 -12.58 -5.40 0.26
C ILE A 85 -11.88 -4.61 1.36
N ALA A 86 -12.47 -4.51 2.55
CA ALA A 86 -11.85 -3.82 3.67
C ALA A 86 -10.62 -4.60 4.17
N VAL A 87 -9.52 -3.89 4.44
CA VAL A 87 -8.29 -4.51 4.96
C VAL A 87 -8.53 -5.15 6.34
N SER A 88 -9.44 -4.60 7.14
CA SER A 88 -9.89 -5.23 8.39
C SER A 88 -10.40 -6.65 8.19
N ASP A 89 -11.15 -6.87 7.11
CA ASP A 89 -11.78 -8.15 6.82
C ASP A 89 -10.75 -9.15 6.30
N LEU A 90 -9.79 -8.68 5.48
CA LEU A 90 -8.66 -9.49 5.03
C LEU A 90 -7.79 -9.94 6.21
N LEU A 91 -7.49 -9.04 7.15
CA LEU A 91 -6.70 -9.36 8.35
C LEU A 91 -7.46 -10.30 9.29
N ALA A 92 -8.77 -10.10 9.46
CA ALA A 92 -9.62 -11.00 10.24
C ALA A 92 -9.66 -12.41 9.60
N ALA A 93 -9.78 -12.49 8.27
CA ALA A 93 -9.75 -13.77 7.55
C ALA A 93 -8.40 -14.47 7.70
N TYR A 94 -7.28 -13.73 7.58
CA TYR A 94 -5.94 -14.27 7.76
C TYR A 94 -5.71 -14.81 9.18
N THR A 95 -6.07 -14.04 10.20
CA THR A 95 -5.91 -14.46 11.60
C THR A 95 -6.79 -15.65 11.95
N ALA A 96 -8.03 -15.70 11.43
CA ALA A 96 -8.90 -16.86 11.56
C ALA A 96 -8.32 -18.12 10.89
N GLN A 97 -7.65 -17.97 9.74
CA GLN A 97 -6.98 -19.10 9.06
C GLN A 97 -5.72 -19.57 9.80
N ALA A 98 -4.91 -18.63 10.31
CA ALA A 98 -3.73 -18.94 11.12
C ALA A 98 -4.10 -19.68 12.41
N ALA A 99 -5.18 -19.28 13.08
CA ALA A 99 -5.70 -19.97 14.27
C ALA A 99 -6.24 -21.38 13.98
N ARG A 100 -6.63 -21.66 12.74
CA ARG A 100 -7.10 -22.98 12.29
C ARG A 100 -5.97 -23.93 11.89
N SER A 101 -4.72 -23.46 11.86
CA SER A 101 -3.54 -24.27 11.62
C SER A 101 -2.78 -24.48 12.93
N PRO A 102 -3.27 -25.30 13.88
CA PRO A 102 -2.42 -25.72 14.99
C PRO A 102 -1.25 -26.51 14.38
N ALA A 103 -0.04 -26.19 14.83
CA ALA A 103 1.23 -26.77 14.42
C ALA A 103 1.11 -28.21 13.87
N GLU A 104 1.31 -28.39 12.57
CA GLU A 104 1.70 -29.69 12.04
C GLU A 104 3.20 -29.86 12.26
N GLY A 105 3.56 -30.69 13.24
CA GLY A 105 4.86 -31.38 13.36
C GLY A 105 5.93 -30.67 14.18
#